data_AF-A0A7X7L1I7-F1
#
_entry.id   AF-A0A7X7L1I7-F1
#
_cell.length_a   1.000
_cell.length_b   1.000
_cell.length_c   1.000
_cell.angle_alpha   90.00
_cell.angle_beta   90.00
_cell.angle_gamma   90.00
#
_symmetry.space_group_name_H-M   'P 1'
#
loop_
_entity.id
_entity.type
_entity.pdbx_description
1 polymer ?
#
loop_
_entity_poly.entity_id
_entity_poly.type
_entity_poly.pdbx_seq_one_letter_code
_entity_poly.pdbx_strand_id
1 'polypeptide(L)'
;MFRHLQDIDRRVIYLLLLLALGAPLLLRYSVKPARMASAERLFKVVEETKFGPNDIAFIAMDLGPSTKAENGPQAEVIIEHLMRRRIKFAVFSIYYQSEPFLESIPMGVAERLMKEMVGQVWEYGKDWVNLGYRPGADSLIQGIPKSKNLAELFAE
;
A
#
# COMPACT_ATOMS: atom_id res chain seq x y z
N MET A 1 -14.14 18.84 42.27
CA MET A 1 -13.01 18.55 41.35
C MET A 1 -13.22 19.11 39.94
N PHE A 2 -14.39 18.93 39.30
CA PHE A 2 -14.62 19.43 37.93
C PHE A 2 -14.91 20.95 37.77
N ARG A 3 -15.34 21.67 38.82
CA ARG A 3 -15.59 23.13 38.73
C ARG A 3 -14.32 23.95 38.46
N HIS A 4 -13.20 23.60 39.08
CA HIS A 4 -11.95 24.36 38.93
C HIS A 4 -11.30 24.23 37.54
N LEU A 5 -11.68 23.25 36.72
CA LEU A 5 -11.23 23.15 35.34
C LEU A 5 -11.99 24.10 34.40
N GLN A 6 -13.22 24.49 34.74
CA GLN A 6 -14.04 25.38 33.91
C GLN A 6 -13.67 26.86 34.07
N ASP A 7 -13.01 27.21 35.18
CA ASP A 7 -12.59 28.60 35.48
C ASP A 7 -11.19 28.93 34.92
N ILE A 8 -10.52 27.98 34.26
CA ILE A 8 -9.20 28.23 33.65
C ILE A 8 -9.38 29.16 32.46
N ASP A 9 -8.66 30.28 32.45
CA ASP A 9 -8.66 31.21 31.32
C ASP A 9 -8.22 30.47 30.05
N ARG A 10 -9.08 30.53 29.02
CA ARG A 10 -8.82 29.99 27.68
C ARG A 10 -7.46 30.37 27.11
N ARG A 11 -6.91 31.54 27.45
CA ARG A 11 -5.58 31.99 27.02
C ARG A 11 -4.47 31.08 27.54
N VAL A 12 -4.57 30.65 28.80
CA VAL A 12 -3.63 29.72 29.42
C VAL A 12 -3.73 28.35 28.74
N ILE A 13 -4.96 27.91 28.43
CA ILE A 13 -5.19 26.66 27.68
C ILE A 13 -4.52 26.72 26.31
N TYR A 14 -4.72 27.81 25.55
CA TYR A 14 -4.09 27.96 24.23
C TYR A 14 -2.57 28.05 24.31
N LEU A 15 -2.02 28.71 25.33
CA LEU A 15 -0.57 28.79 25.53
C LEU A 15 0.02 27.41 25.88
N LEU A 16 -0.64 26.65 26.76
CA LEU A 16 -0.23 25.28 27.09
C LEU A 16 -0.34 24.36 25.87
N LEU A 17 -1.40 24.49 25.06
CA LEU A 17 -1.57 23.73 23.83
C LEU A 17 -0.48 24.07 22.80
N LEU A 18 -0.16 25.35 22.64
CA LEU A 18 0.92 25.83 21.77
C LEU A 18 2.26 25.27 22.21
N LEU A 19 2.55 25.29 23.52
CA LEU A 19 3.78 24.71 24.06
C LEU A 19 3.81 23.19 23.91
N ALA A 20 2.71 22.50 24.18
CA ALA A 20 2.61 21.04 24.09
C ALA A 20 2.80 20.52 22.65
N LEU A 21 2.27 21.24 21.64
CA LEU A 21 2.42 20.88 20.23
C LEU A 21 3.72 21.43 19.62
N GLY A 22 4.12 22.65 20.02
CA GLY A 22 5.29 23.33 19.49
C GLY A 22 6.60 22.79 20.03
N ALA A 23 6.68 22.41 21.31
CA ALA A 23 7.92 21.92 21.91
C ALA A 23 8.45 20.65 21.21
N PRO A 24 7.65 19.60 20.94
CA PRO A 24 8.14 18.42 20.21
C PRO A 24 8.64 18.75 18.80
N LEU A 25 7.98 19.67 18.10
CA LEU A 25 8.37 20.10 16.75
C LEU A 25 9.69 20.88 16.76
N LEU A 26 9.85 21.85 17.68
CA LEU A 26 11.06 22.66 17.83
C LEU A 26 12.25 21.82 18.28
N LEU A 27 12.02 20.85 19.16
CA LEU A 27 13.03 19.92 19.65
C LEU A 27 13.31 18.76 18.68
N ARG A 28 12.59 18.69 17.54
CA ARG A 28 12.65 17.57 16.57
C ARG A 28 12.47 16.21 17.25
N TYR A 29 11.68 16.17 18.32
CA TYR A 29 11.43 14.97 19.07
C TYR A 29 10.56 14.03 18.24
N SER A 30 11.14 12.91 17.80
CA SER A 30 10.45 11.87 17.05
C SER A 30 10.50 10.57 17.84
N VAL A 31 9.33 9.97 18.04
CA VAL A 31 9.21 8.64 18.65
C VAL A 31 9.16 7.62 17.52
N LYS A 32 9.88 6.50 17.67
CA LYS A 32 9.77 5.40 16.71
C LYS A 32 8.31 4.93 16.66
N PRO A 33 7.69 4.86 15.46
CA PRO A 33 6.34 4.32 15.34
C PRO A 33 6.25 2.94 15.97
N ALA A 34 5.13 2.67 16.65
CA ALA A 34 4.89 1.35 17.20
C ALA A 34 4.87 0.31 16.06
N ARG A 35 5.51 -0.83 16.29
CA ARG A 35 5.54 -1.90 15.30
C ARG A 35 4.13 -2.44 15.07
N MET A 36 3.65 -2.39 13.84
CA MET A 36 2.35 -2.94 13.47
C MET A 36 2.50 -4.44 13.21
N ALA A 37 1.82 -5.26 14.02
CA ALA A 37 1.87 -6.71 13.89
C ALA A 37 1.37 -7.22 12.52
N SER A 38 0.38 -6.53 11.93
CA SER A 38 -0.12 -6.84 10.57
C SER A 38 0.94 -6.61 9.51
N ALA A 39 1.63 -5.47 9.54
CA ALA A 39 2.70 -5.14 8.60
C ALA A 39 3.88 -6.12 8.72
N GLU A 40 4.25 -6.49 9.95
CA GLU A 40 5.30 -7.50 10.19
C GLU A 40 4.91 -8.87 9.60
N ARG A 41 3.66 -9.30 9.76
CA ARG A 41 3.20 -10.56 9.18
C ARG A 41 3.23 -10.54 7.66
N LEU A 42 2.75 -9.46 7.04
CA LEU A 42 2.80 -9.31 5.58
C LEU A 42 4.24 -9.37 5.07
N PHE A 43 5.15 -8.63 5.71
CA PHE A 43 6.57 -8.65 5.36
C PHE A 43 7.15 -10.06 5.45
N LYS A 44 6.88 -10.78 6.55
CA LYS A 44 7.32 -12.17 6.73
C LYS A 44 6.77 -13.11 5.68
N VAL A 45 5.49 -13.00 5.33
CA VAL A 45 4.88 -13.82 4.26
C VAL A 45 5.62 -13.63 2.94
N VAL A 46 5.92 -12.39 2.55
CA VAL A 46 6.68 -12.13 1.31
C VAL A 46 8.10 -12.68 1.40
N GLU A 47 8.74 -12.56 2.56
CA GLU A 47 10.13 -13.01 2.76
C GLU A 47 10.30 -14.54 2.83
N GLU A 48 9.36 -15.22 3.49
CA GLU A 48 9.46 -16.65 3.83
C GLU A 48 8.77 -17.55 2.80
N THR A 49 7.83 -17.03 2.02
CA THR A 49 7.14 -17.80 0.97
C THR A 49 8.10 -18.13 -0.17
N LYS A 50 8.19 -19.43 -0.51
CA LYS A 50 8.95 -19.89 -1.67
C LYS A 50 8.12 -19.75 -2.93
N PHE A 51 8.53 -18.85 -3.83
CA PHE A 51 7.92 -18.68 -5.14
C PHE A 51 8.60 -19.59 -6.16
N GLY A 52 7.84 -20.45 -6.82
CA GLY A 52 8.27 -21.21 -7.98
C GLY A 52 8.35 -20.33 -9.24
N PRO A 53 8.90 -20.86 -10.35
CA PRO A 53 9.08 -20.11 -11.60
C PRO A 53 7.79 -19.55 -12.22
N ASN A 54 6.66 -20.18 -11.92
CA ASN A 54 5.33 -19.85 -12.44
C ASN A 54 4.39 -19.27 -11.37
N ASP A 55 4.87 -19.10 -10.14
CA ASP A 55 4.07 -18.49 -9.09
C ASP A 55 4.12 -16.97 -9.21
N ILE A 56 2.99 -16.33 -8.96
CA ILE A 56 2.87 -14.88 -8.96
C ILE A 56 2.22 -14.41 -7.67
N ALA A 57 2.57 -13.21 -7.20
CA ALA A 57 1.79 -12.51 -6.21
C ALA A 57 0.56 -11.88 -6.87
N PHE A 58 -0.61 -12.05 -6.23
CA PHE A 58 -1.87 -11.54 -6.75
C PHE A 58 -2.40 -10.44 -5.83
N ILE A 59 -2.56 -9.22 -6.37
CA ILE A 59 -2.74 -8.01 -5.56
C ILE A 59 -4.01 -7.29 -5.97
N ALA A 60 -4.96 -7.21 -5.04
CA ALA A 60 -6.09 -6.29 -5.14
C ALA A 60 -5.61 -4.90 -4.70
N MET A 61 -5.67 -3.93 -5.60
CA MET A 61 -5.22 -2.57 -5.35
C MET A 61 -6.42 -1.62 -5.41
N ASP A 62 -7.23 -1.68 -4.35
CA ASP A 62 -8.47 -0.92 -4.19
C ASP A 62 -8.20 0.43 -3.49
N LEU A 63 -7.71 1.41 -4.25
CA LEU A 63 -7.51 2.77 -3.76
C LEU A 63 -8.06 3.82 -4.73
N GLY A 64 -8.60 4.90 -4.20
CA GLY A 64 -9.13 6.01 -4.98
C GLY A 64 -8.38 7.32 -4.72
N PRO A 65 -8.71 8.39 -5.46
CA PRO A 65 -8.16 9.71 -5.22
C PRO A 65 -8.28 10.19 -3.77
N SER A 66 -9.38 9.84 -3.09
CA SER A 66 -9.63 10.19 -1.69
C SER A 66 -8.78 9.42 -0.69
N THR A 67 -8.38 8.19 -1.01
CA THR A 67 -7.58 7.32 -0.13
C THR A 67 -6.10 7.24 -0.55
N LYS A 68 -5.73 7.83 -1.70
CA LYS A 68 -4.38 7.78 -2.25
C LYS A 68 -3.31 8.27 -1.27
N ALA A 69 -3.60 9.30 -0.48
CA ALA A 69 -2.63 9.86 0.47
C ALA A 69 -2.20 8.84 1.54
N GLU A 70 -3.08 7.90 1.90
CA GLU A 70 -2.82 6.86 2.89
C GLU A 70 -2.45 5.53 2.23
N ASN A 71 -3.23 5.08 1.25
CA ASN A 71 -3.11 3.76 0.64
C ASN A 71 -2.06 3.71 -0.48
N GLY A 72 -1.78 4.83 -1.14
CA GLY A 72 -0.79 4.92 -2.21
C GLY A 72 0.62 4.51 -1.75
N PRO A 73 1.16 5.13 -0.68
CA PRO A 73 2.44 4.73 -0.12
C PRO A 73 2.48 3.25 0.33
N GLN A 74 1.36 2.71 0.82
CA GLN A 74 1.28 1.30 1.21
C GLN A 74 1.39 0.38 -0.01
N ALA A 75 0.67 0.69 -1.09
CA ALA A 75 0.76 -0.03 -2.35
C ALA A 75 2.17 0.04 -2.94
N GLU A 76 2.78 1.23 -2.98
CA GLU A 76 4.17 1.41 -3.44
C GLU A 76 5.15 0.51 -2.69
N VAL A 77 5.06 0.45 -1.35
CA VAL A 77 5.96 -0.37 -0.53
C VAL A 77 5.80 -1.87 -0.82
N ILE A 78 4.57 -2.35 -0.99
CA ILE A 78 4.32 -3.77 -1.31
C ILE A 78 4.89 -4.11 -2.69
N ILE A 79 4.62 -3.26 -3.69
CA ILE A 79 5.12 -3.46 -5.05
C ILE A 79 6.65 -3.41 -5.09
N GLU A 80 7.26 -2.46 -4.37
CA GLU A 80 8.71 -2.34 -4.26
C GLU A 80 9.32 -3.59 -3.62
N HIS A 81 8.72 -4.10 -2.55
CA HIS A 81 9.18 -5.32 -1.87
C HIS A 81 9.17 -6.52 -2.83
N LEU A 82 8.07 -6.71 -3.57
CA LEU A 82 7.97 -7.78 -4.57
C LEU A 82 8.99 -7.64 -5.71
N MET A 83 9.16 -6.42 -6.23
CA MET A 83 10.12 -6.14 -7.30
C MET A 83 11.57 -6.41 -6.86
N ARG A 84 11.98 -5.95 -5.68
CA ARG A 84 13.32 -6.19 -5.12
C ARG A 84 13.58 -7.69 -4.92
N ARG A 85 12.55 -8.45 -4.55
CA ARG A 85 12.59 -9.91 -4.40
C ARG A 85 12.48 -10.67 -5.73
N ARG A 86 12.32 -9.98 -6.87
CA ARG A 86 12.10 -10.57 -8.19
C ARG A 86 10.89 -11.52 -8.22
N ILE A 87 9.86 -11.21 -7.44
CA ILE A 87 8.59 -11.93 -7.45
C ILE A 87 7.70 -11.29 -8.51
N LYS A 88 7.24 -12.10 -9.47
CA LYS A 88 6.28 -11.67 -10.48
C LYS A 88 4.93 -11.39 -9.84
N PHE A 89 4.20 -10.40 -10.32
CA PHE A 89 2.90 -10.07 -9.74
C PHE A 89 1.87 -9.60 -10.75
N ALA A 90 0.59 -9.77 -10.41
CA ALA A 90 -0.52 -9.20 -11.14
C ALA A 90 -1.35 -8.30 -10.22
N VAL A 91 -1.69 -7.11 -10.71
CA VAL A 91 -2.57 -6.17 -10.01
C VAL A 91 -3.95 -6.14 -10.65
N PHE A 92 -4.98 -6.01 -9.83
CA PHE A 92 -6.36 -5.79 -10.26
C PHE A 92 -7.08 -4.91 -9.25
N SER A 93 -8.29 -4.46 -9.59
CA SER A 93 -9.15 -3.72 -8.66
C SER A 93 -10.59 -4.17 -8.79
N ILE A 94 -11.33 -4.18 -7.68
CA ILE A 94 -12.80 -4.23 -7.66
C ILE A 94 -13.41 -2.84 -7.44
N TYR A 95 -12.57 -1.80 -7.44
CA TYR A 95 -12.94 -0.40 -7.30
C TYR A 95 -12.57 0.42 -8.53
N TYR A 96 -13.57 1.01 -9.19
CA TYR A 96 -13.39 1.67 -10.49
C TYR A 96 -12.42 2.86 -10.44
N GLN A 97 -12.35 3.58 -9.31
CA GLN A 97 -11.49 4.75 -9.19
C GLN A 97 -10.01 4.38 -9.08
N SER A 98 -9.69 3.09 -8.91
CA SER A 98 -8.31 2.61 -8.85
C SER A 98 -7.64 2.53 -10.21
N GLU A 99 -8.39 2.55 -11.32
CA GLU A 99 -7.87 2.29 -12.67
C GLU A 99 -6.58 3.06 -13.00
N PRO A 100 -6.49 4.38 -12.75
CA PRO A 100 -5.26 5.13 -13.05
C PRO A 100 -4.05 4.71 -12.20
N PHE A 101 -4.29 4.13 -11.03
CA PHE A 101 -3.26 3.72 -10.09
C PHE A 101 -2.73 2.31 -10.38
N LEU A 102 -3.53 1.45 -11.02
CA LEU A 102 -3.12 0.09 -11.40
C LEU A 102 -1.87 0.04 -12.26
N GLU A 103 -1.69 1.04 -13.13
CA GLU A 103 -0.50 1.17 -13.97
C GLU A 103 0.53 2.14 -13.38
N SER A 104 0.10 3.32 -12.94
CA SER A 104 1.03 4.38 -12.54
C SER A 104 1.87 4.04 -11.30
N ILE A 105 1.33 3.27 -10.34
CA ILE A 105 2.08 2.89 -9.14
C ILE A 105 3.18 1.87 -9.48
N PRO A 106 2.89 0.71 -10.12
CA PRO A 106 3.95 -0.22 -10.48
C PRO A 106 5.00 0.38 -11.41
N MET A 107 4.59 1.19 -12.41
CA MET A 107 5.55 1.88 -13.28
C MET A 107 6.45 2.84 -12.51
N GLY A 108 5.89 3.68 -11.64
CA GLY A 108 6.66 4.64 -10.85
C GLY A 108 7.67 3.95 -9.92
N VAL A 109 7.28 2.83 -9.31
CA VAL A 109 8.19 2.01 -8.49
C VAL A 109 9.29 1.38 -9.35
N ALA A 110 8.94 0.78 -10.49
CA ALA A 110 9.92 0.19 -11.40
C ALA A 110 10.96 1.23 -11.87
N GLU A 111 10.51 2.41 -12.31
CA GLU A 111 11.40 3.49 -12.75
C GLU A 111 12.35 3.94 -11.64
N ARG A 112 11.85 4.06 -10.40
CA ARG A 112 12.65 4.41 -9.23
C ARG A 112 13.71 3.34 -8.95
N LEU A 113 13.32 2.07 -8.97
CA LEU A 113 14.23 0.96 -8.73
C LEU A 113 15.25 0.77 -9.85
N MET A 114 14.91 0.99 -11.12
CA MET A 114 15.87 0.93 -12.23
C MET A 114 16.96 2.00 -12.12
N LYS A 115 16.61 3.18 -11.58
CA LYS A 115 17.58 4.25 -11.30
C LYS A 115 18.48 3.90 -10.11
N GLU A 116 17.94 3.25 -9.09
CA GLU A 116 18.68 2.84 -7.89
C GLU A 116 19.58 1.62 -8.14
N MET A 117 19.08 0.63 -8.89
CA MET A 117 19.69 -0.67 -9.12
C MET A 117 20.10 -0.82 -10.58
N VAL A 118 21.19 -0.14 -10.96
CA VAL A 118 21.69 -0.12 -12.34
C VAL A 118 21.86 -1.53 -12.90
N GLY A 119 21.26 -1.79 -14.07
CA GLY A 119 21.29 -3.08 -14.75
C GLY A 119 20.15 -4.03 -14.38
N GLN A 120 19.32 -3.68 -13.39
CA GLN A 120 18.05 -4.38 -13.15
C GLN A 120 16.94 -3.76 -13.99
N VAL A 121 16.12 -4.61 -14.61
CA VAL A 121 14.93 -4.21 -15.38
C VAL A 121 13.72 -4.98 -14.87
N TRP A 122 12.60 -4.29 -14.73
CA TRP A 122 11.26 -4.84 -14.48
C TRP A 122 10.36 -4.47 -15.66
N GLU A 123 9.97 -5.46 -16.45
CA GLU A 123 9.23 -5.29 -17.70
C GLU A 123 7.74 -5.62 -17.52
N TYR A 124 6.88 -4.73 -18.01
CA TYR A 124 5.44 -5.02 -18.11
C TYR A 124 5.20 -6.21 -19.06
N GLY A 125 4.27 -7.10 -18.72
CA GLY A 125 3.99 -8.32 -19.46
C GLY A 125 4.89 -9.51 -19.11
N LYS A 126 5.98 -9.28 -18.36
CA LYS A 126 6.95 -10.32 -17.98
C LYS A 126 7.14 -10.41 -16.48
N ASP A 127 7.44 -9.29 -15.84
CA ASP A 127 7.64 -9.19 -14.39
C ASP A 127 6.37 -8.78 -13.67
N TRP A 128 5.50 -8.02 -14.33
CA TRP A 128 4.18 -7.67 -13.80
C TRP A 128 3.15 -7.40 -14.88
N VAL A 129 1.87 -7.54 -14.52
CA VAL A 129 0.74 -7.25 -15.40
C VAL A 129 -0.37 -6.49 -14.67
N ASN A 130 -1.08 -5.66 -15.40
CA ASN A 130 -2.30 -4.99 -14.94
C ASN A 130 -3.52 -5.71 -15.53
N LEU A 131 -4.38 -6.25 -14.68
CA LEU A 131 -5.62 -6.93 -15.07
C LEU A 131 -6.85 -6.01 -15.06
N GLY A 132 -6.66 -4.73 -14.73
CA GLY A 132 -7.69 -3.69 -14.74
C GLY A 132 -8.71 -3.80 -13.61
N TYR A 133 -9.69 -2.91 -13.65
CA TYR A 133 -10.90 -2.95 -12.84
C TYR A 133 -11.84 -4.07 -13.28
N ARG A 134 -12.43 -4.75 -12.30
CA ARG A 134 -13.44 -5.79 -12.50
C ARG A 134 -14.74 -5.44 -11.75
N PRO A 135 -15.87 -5.30 -12.46
CA PRO A 135 -17.18 -5.15 -11.81
C PRO A 135 -17.61 -6.46 -11.15
N GLY A 136 -18.61 -6.39 -10.25
CA GLY A 136 -19.17 -7.59 -9.62
C GLY A 136 -18.24 -8.21 -8.58
N ALA A 137 -17.73 -7.39 -7.66
CA ALA A 137 -16.78 -7.76 -6.60
C ALA A 137 -17.10 -9.12 -5.94
N ASP A 138 -18.35 -9.33 -5.53
CA ASP A 138 -18.77 -10.56 -4.85
C ASP A 138 -18.56 -11.81 -5.73
N SER A 139 -18.97 -11.74 -7.00
CA SER A 139 -18.83 -12.84 -7.96
C SER A 139 -17.35 -13.12 -8.25
N LEU A 140 -16.55 -12.08 -8.43
CA LEU A 140 -15.12 -12.21 -8.70
C LEU A 140 -14.37 -12.85 -7.52
N ILE A 141 -14.60 -12.35 -6.31
CA ILE A 141 -13.96 -12.84 -5.08
C ILE A 141 -14.30 -14.33 -4.87
N GLN A 142 -15.55 -14.73 -5.13
CA GLN A 142 -15.95 -16.14 -5.06
C GLN A 142 -15.42 -16.99 -6.22
N GLY A 143 -15.18 -16.37 -7.38
CA GLY A 143 -14.67 -17.01 -8.59
C GLY A 143 -13.18 -17.36 -8.49
N ILE A 144 -12.36 -16.50 -7.88
CA ILE A 144 -10.91 -16.69 -7.73
C ILE A 144 -10.55 -18.09 -7.18
N PRO A 145 -11.04 -18.53 -6.00
CA PRO A 145 -10.68 -19.83 -5.44
C PRO A 145 -11.28 -21.02 -6.20
N LYS A 146 -12.34 -20.79 -6.99
CA LYS A 146 -13.00 -21.82 -7.81
C LYS A 146 -12.40 -21.94 -9.21
N SER A 147 -11.65 -20.93 -9.64
CA SER A 147 -11.11 -20.86 -10.99
C SER A 147 -9.96 -21.85 -11.17
N LYS A 148 -10.00 -22.57 -12.30
CA LYS A 148 -8.87 -23.37 -12.78
C LYS A 148 -7.87 -22.54 -13.57
N ASN A 149 -8.28 -21.35 -14.04
CA ASN A 149 -7.50 -20.47 -14.87
C ASN A 149 -7.85 -19.00 -14.56
N LEU A 150 -6.96 -18.31 -13.84
CA LEU A 150 -7.13 -16.90 -13.52
C LEU A 150 -7.17 -16.01 -14.76
N ALA A 151 -6.44 -16.35 -15.83
CA ALA A 151 -6.45 -15.56 -17.06
C ALA A 151 -7.82 -15.59 -17.74
N GLU A 152 -8.51 -16.73 -17.70
CA GLU A 152 -9.87 -16.88 -18.25
C GLU A 152 -10.89 -16.11 -17.40
N LEU A 153 -10.79 -16.18 -16.06
CA LEU A 153 -11.67 -15.43 -15.15
C LEU A 153 -11.55 -13.90 -15.35
N PHE A 154 -10.37 -13.43 -15.77
CA PHE A 154 -10.09 -12.01 -16.05
C PHE A 154 -10.09 -11.70 -17.56
N ALA A 155 -10.53 -12.62 -18.43
CA ALA A 155 -10.71 -12.35 -19.86
C ALA A 155 -12.11 -11.81 -20.19
N GLU A 156 -13.10 -12.08 -19.33
CA GLU A 156 -14.48 -11.59 -19.42
C GLU A 156 -14.66 -10.16 -18.87
#